data_AF-A0A3B0WL34-F1
#
_entry.id   AF-A0A3B0WL34-F1
#
_cell.length_a   1.000
_cell.length_b   1.000
_cell.length_c   1.000
_cell.angle_alpha   90.00
_cell.angle_beta   90.00
_cell.angle_gamma   90.00
#
_symmetry.space_group_name_H-M   'P 1'
#
loop_
_entity.id
_entity.type
_entity.pdbx_description
1 polymer ?
#
loop_
_entity_poly.entity_id
_entity_poly.type
_entity_poly.pdbx_seq_one_letter_code
_entity_poly.pdbx_strand_id
1 'polypeptide(L)'
;MSSGYNHDFYDAQIDGSLRSAKVVVPLILDLLKIESVIDVGCGVGTWLSAYKANGITEVLGLDGDYVDLDKLKIEVTEFKATDITTDFNVKTSYDLVQSLEVAEHLDEAHAKDFVRKLVALAPVVLFSAAVPYQLGTNHVNEQLLPYWVNLFKTHDYHLIDCVRPQVWSNNDVEVCYRQNIVIFANTEQIEKNNKLKSAFDKTNMDMMSMIHPELYMPRINRLINTSFEAAQHLHKAGQLQVAEVLYRTLLNFNPHEANIWDCHGQLAAQAGNYDVALKSLIKAVECEPEVASHHFNLGQVYSFRKEISQAKKSFEKALTLQPDYPTAQQALSAITQK
;
A
#
# COMPACT_ATOMS: atom_id res chain seq x y z
N MET A 1 18.44 9.91 -22.75
CA MET A 1 18.32 11.17 -21.99
C MET A 1 18.18 10.78 -20.54
N SER A 2 19.10 11.24 -19.69
CA SER A 2 19.29 10.76 -18.32
C SER A 2 18.01 10.86 -17.50
N SER A 3 17.62 9.77 -16.85
CA SER A 3 16.62 9.76 -15.78
C SER A 3 17.08 10.72 -14.69
N GLY A 4 16.41 11.87 -14.60
CA GLY A 4 16.62 12.84 -13.54
C GLY A 4 16.15 12.23 -12.22
N TYR A 5 17.08 11.63 -11.49
CA TYR A 5 16.92 11.31 -10.08
C TYR A 5 17.25 12.59 -9.30
N ASN A 6 16.26 13.14 -8.58
CA ASN A 6 16.48 14.31 -7.74
C ASN A 6 17.06 13.88 -6.39
N HIS A 7 18.01 14.66 -5.86
CA HIS A 7 18.72 14.41 -4.60
C HIS A 7 17.77 14.14 -3.42
N ASP A 8 16.59 14.76 -3.44
CA ASP A 8 15.53 14.66 -2.43
C ASP A 8 14.99 13.22 -2.22
N PHE A 9 15.04 12.36 -3.24
CA PHE A 9 14.54 10.98 -3.14
C PHE A 9 15.43 10.10 -2.26
N TYR A 10 16.76 10.26 -2.36
CA TYR A 10 17.71 9.51 -1.55
C TYR A 10 17.73 9.98 -0.08
N ASP A 11 17.62 11.29 0.16
CA ASP A 11 17.62 11.84 1.52
C ASP A 11 16.33 11.48 2.30
N ALA A 12 15.18 11.48 1.64
CA ALA A 12 13.91 11.05 2.24
C ALA A 12 13.85 9.54 2.52
N GLN A 13 14.43 8.71 1.64
CA GLN A 13 14.50 7.26 1.81
C GLN A 13 15.47 6.84 2.93
N ILE A 14 16.62 7.52 3.06
CA ILE A 14 17.58 7.30 4.15
C ILE A 14 16.95 7.65 5.50
N ASP A 15 16.11 8.68 5.58
CA ASP A 15 15.40 9.05 6.80
C ASP A 15 14.33 8.00 7.18
N GLY A 16 13.52 7.54 6.21
CA GLY A 16 12.48 6.51 6.45
C GLY A 16 13.02 5.16 6.92
N SER A 17 14.06 4.64 6.25
CA SER A 17 14.69 3.37 6.66
C SER A 17 15.37 3.48 8.02
N LEU A 18 16.03 4.61 8.33
CA LEU A 18 16.66 4.81 9.64
C LEU A 18 15.64 4.93 10.77
N ARG A 19 14.54 5.67 10.56
CA ARG A 19 13.42 5.75 11.52
C ARG A 19 12.84 4.37 11.80
N SER A 20 12.59 3.59 10.75
CA SER A 20 12.09 2.21 10.85
C SER A 20 13.06 1.31 11.61
N ALA A 21 14.34 1.37 11.29
CA ALA A 21 15.39 0.59 11.94
C ALA A 21 15.49 0.92 13.44
N LYS A 22 15.38 2.20 13.83
CA LYS A 22 15.39 2.62 15.24
C LYS A 22 14.23 2.05 16.06
N VAL A 23 13.11 1.72 15.43
CA VAL A 23 11.97 1.07 16.09
C VAL A 23 12.16 -0.45 16.09
N VAL A 24 12.52 -1.04 14.96
CA VAL A 24 12.56 -2.50 14.79
C VAL A 24 13.76 -3.13 15.45
N VAL A 25 14.96 -2.57 15.33
CA VAL A 25 16.21 -3.15 15.85
C VAL A 25 16.10 -3.45 17.35
N PRO A 26 15.61 -2.55 18.22
CA PRO A 26 15.38 -2.86 19.63
C PRO A 26 14.43 -4.05 19.87
N LEU A 27 13.40 -4.24 19.04
CA LEU A 27 12.50 -5.39 19.13
C LEU A 27 13.24 -6.70 18.80
N ILE A 28 14.12 -6.67 17.81
CA ILE A 28 14.95 -7.81 17.43
C ILE A 28 15.94 -8.15 18.55
N LEU A 29 16.58 -7.14 19.15
CA LEU A 29 17.54 -7.32 20.24
C LEU A 29 16.90 -7.72 21.57
N ASP A 30 15.63 -7.38 21.81
CA ASP A 30 14.89 -7.94 22.94
C ASP A 30 14.58 -9.43 22.74
N LEU A 31 14.26 -9.83 21.51
CA LEU A 31 13.92 -11.20 21.15
C LEU A 31 15.16 -12.11 21.08
N LEU A 32 16.24 -11.63 20.48
CA LEU A 32 17.45 -12.37 20.15
C LEU A 32 18.66 -11.76 20.86
N LYS A 33 19.45 -12.61 21.51
CA LYS A 33 20.76 -12.22 22.00
C LYS A 33 21.77 -12.48 20.90
N ILE A 34 22.15 -11.43 20.18
CA ILE A 34 23.09 -11.49 19.05
C ILE A 34 24.26 -10.55 19.32
N GLU A 35 25.43 -10.92 18.80
CA GLU A 35 26.65 -10.11 18.86
C GLU A 35 27.16 -9.75 17.45
N SER A 36 26.67 -10.46 16.43
CA SER A 36 27.08 -10.31 15.04
C SER A 36 25.89 -10.27 14.06
N VAL A 37 25.92 -9.32 13.11
CA VAL A 37 24.89 -9.15 12.08
C VAL A 37 25.51 -9.01 10.70
N ILE A 38 25.03 -9.78 9.73
CA ILE A 38 25.32 -9.56 8.32
C ILE A 38 24.07 -9.09 7.58
N ASP A 39 24.15 -8.03 6.80
CA ASP A 39 23.02 -7.46 6.05
C ASP A 39 23.27 -7.59 4.55
N VAL A 40 22.42 -8.36 3.88
CA VAL A 40 22.50 -8.63 2.44
C VAL A 40 21.57 -7.68 1.70
N GLY A 41 22.15 -6.84 0.84
CA GLY A 41 21.54 -5.64 0.26
C GLY A 41 21.41 -4.50 1.25
N CYS A 42 22.51 -4.21 1.96
CA CYS A 42 22.51 -3.24 3.04
C CYS A 42 22.38 -1.76 2.57
N GLY A 43 22.47 -1.50 1.27
CA GLY A 43 22.62 -0.18 0.68
C GLY A 43 23.83 0.54 1.27
N VAL A 44 23.58 1.71 1.87
CA VAL A 44 24.61 2.47 2.59
C VAL A 44 24.83 1.99 4.04
N GLY A 45 24.27 0.84 4.44
CA GLY A 45 24.41 0.29 5.79
C GLY A 45 23.51 0.95 6.85
N THR A 46 22.36 1.51 6.44
CA THR A 46 21.46 2.25 7.35
C THR A 46 20.97 1.39 8.52
N TRP A 47 20.51 0.17 8.26
CA TRP A 47 20.04 -0.74 9.31
C TRP A 47 21.18 -1.23 10.22
N LEU A 48 22.34 -1.54 9.63
CA LEU A 48 23.54 -1.90 10.39
C LEU A 48 24.00 -0.76 11.33
N SER A 49 23.88 0.49 10.92
CA SER A 49 24.18 1.64 11.78
C SER A 49 23.27 1.70 13.02
N ALA A 50 22.00 1.28 12.89
CA ALA A 50 21.07 1.18 14.02
C ALA A 50 21.43 0.02 14.96
N TYR A 51 21.91 -1.11 14.44
CA TYR A 51 22.47 -2.19 15.27
C TYR A 51 23.71 -1.72 16.04
N LYS A 52 24.64 -1.00 15.39
CA LYS A 52 25.82 -0.41 16.06
C LYS A 52 25.43 0.57 17.15
N ALA A 53 24.43 1.41 16.92
CA ALA A 53 23.90 2.32 17.94
C ALA A 53 23.31 1.60 19.17
N ASN A 54 22.93 0.33 19.02
CA ASN A 54 22.46 -0.53 20.12
C ASN A 54 23.54 -1.48 20.65
N GLY A 55 24.81 -1.24 20.32
CA GLY A 55 25.96 -1.95 20.91
C GLY A 55 26.42 -3.20 20.18
N ILE A 56 25.87 -3.51 18.99
CA ILE A 56 26.39 -4.59 18.14
C ILE A 56 27.67 -4.12 17.47
N THR A 57 28.79 -4.80 17.74
CA THR A 57 30.11 -4.39 17.25
C THR A 57 30.57 -5.15 16.02
N GLU A 58 30.07 -6.36 15.78
CA GLU A 58 30.43 -7.13 14.59
C GLU A 58 29.31 -7.00 13.54
N VAL A 59 29.52 -6.14 12.54
CA VAL A 59 28.60 -5.99 11.42
C VAL A 59 29.31 -6.14 10.07
N LEU A 60 28.60 -6.68 9.08
CA LEU A 60 29.04 -6.69 7.69
C LEU A 60 27.88 -6.40 6.75
N GLY A 61 28.02 -5.40 5.89
CA GLY A 61 27.09 -5.10 4.81
C GLY A 61 27.57 -5.65 3.48
N LEU A 62 26.69 -6.36 2.77
CA LEU A 62 26.91 -6.79 1.39
C LEU A 62 25.96 -6.02 0.48
N ASP A 63 26.47 -5.42 -0.58
CA ASP A 63 25.65 -4.82 -1.64
C ASP A 63 26.49 -4.63 -2.92
N GLY A 64 25.90 -4.20 -4.02
CA GLY A 64 26.61 -3.97 -5.28
C GLY A 64 27.68 -2.88 -5.23
N ASP A 65 28.56 -2.88 -6.23
CA ASP A 65 29.62 -1.88 -6.40
C ASP A 65 29.11 -0.47 -6.77
N TYR A 66 27.81 -0.34 -7.05
CA TYR A 66 27.13 0.94 -7.27
C TYR A 66 26.92 1.75 -5.99
N VAL A 67 27.13 1.16 -4.80
CA VAL A 67 26.98 1.87 -3.53
C VAL A 67 28.06 2.94 -3.39
N ASP A 68 27.62 4.17 -3.10
CA ASP A 68 28.49 5.31 -2.86
C ASP A 68 29.17 5.19 -1.49
N LEU A 69 30.47 4.85 -1.49
CA LEU A 69 31.24 4.59 -0.27
C LEU A 69 31.34 5.81 0.65
N ASP A 70 31.27 7.04 0.10
CA ASP A 70 31.33 8.28 0.89
C ASP A 70 30.05 8.51 1.70
N LYS A 71 28.96 7.79 1.38
CA LYS A 71 27.66 7.89 2.06
C LYS A 71 27.41 6.77 3.06
N LEU A 72 28.33 5.83 3.21
CA LEU A 72 28.19 4.72 4.16
C LEU A 72 27.90 5.24 5.58
N LYS A 73 26.98 4.54 6.26
CA LYS A 73 26.61 4.75 7.67
C LYS A 73 27.32 3.76 8.60
N ILE A 74 28.18 2.94 8.03
CA ILE A 74 29.07 1.98 8.67
C ILE A 74 30.50 2.23 8.19
N GLU A 75 31.49 1.62 8.84
CA GLU A 75 32.88 1.76 8.40
C GLU A 75 33.06 1.12 7.02
N VAL A 76 33.94 1.68 6.21
CA VAL A 76 34.24 1.12 4.86
C VAL A 76 34.72 -0.33 4.96
N THR A 77 35.42 -0.69 6.04
CA THR A 77 35.86 -2.07 6.32
C THR A 77 34.73 -3.01 6.70
N GLU A 78 33.56 -2.49 7.05
CA GLU A 78 32.33 -3.23 7.37
C GLU A 78 31.41 -3.34 6.15
N PHE A 79 31.85 -2.90 4.96
CA PHE A 79 31.13 -3.04 3.71
C PHE A 79 31.94 -3.88 2.70
N LYS A 80 31.24 -4.73 1.95
CA LYS A 80 31.83 -5.51 0.87
C LYS A 80 30.95 -5.48 -0.37
N ALA A 81 31.46 -4.84 -1.41
CA ALA A 81 30.89 -4.89 -2.75
C ALA A 81 30.77 -6.35 -3.22
N THR A 82 29.54 -6.80 -3.47
CA THR A 82 29.17 -8.19 -3.72
C THR A 82 28.04 -8.23 -4.74
N ASP A 83 28.22 -8.98 -5.83
CA ASP A 83 27.11 -9.35 -6.70
C ASP A 83 26.25 -10.41 -5.97
N ILE A 84 25.06 -9.99 -5.55
CA ILE A 84 24.14 -10.80 -4.74
C ILE A 84 23.68 -12.06 -5.49
N THR A 85 23.77 -12.07 -6.82
CA THR A 85 23.44 -13.26 -7.62
C THR A 85 24.52 -14.35 -7.52
N THR A 86 25.72 -14.00 -7.07
CA THR A 86 26.87 -14.92 -6.90
C THR A 86 27.04 -15.41 -5.46
N ASP A 87 28.06 -16.23 -5.19
CA ASP A 87 28.41 -16.68 -3.83
C ASP A 87 29.12 -15.56 -3.05
N PHE A 88 28.71 -15.36 -1.78
CA PHE A 88 29.10 -14.18 -1.01
C PHE A 88 30.56 -14.12 -0.55
N ASN A 89 31.32 -15.24 -0.61
CA ASN A 89 32.74 -15.29 -0.25
C ASN A 89 33.05 -14.62 1.11
N VAL A 90 32.23 -14.88 2.13
CA VAL A 90 32.36 -14.36 3.51
C VAL A 90 32.35 -15.51 4.51
N LYS A 91 32.73 -15.24 5.76
CA LYS A 91 32.57 -16.23 6.84
C LYS A 91 31.09 -16.59 7.03
N THR A 92 30.85 -17.83 7.45
CA THR A 92 29.53 -18.41 7.69
C THR A 92 29.39 -18.71 9.18
N SER A 93 29.13 -17.69 10.00
CA SER A 93 29.03 -17.83 11.47
C SER A 93 28.44 -16.58 12.14
N TYR A 94 27.49 -15.88 11.51
CA TYR A 94 26.82 -14.74 12.13
C TYR A 94 25.66 -15.23 13.00
N ASP A 95 25.27 -14.45 14.00
CA ASP A 95 24.09 -14.75 14.84
C ASP A 95 22.79 -14.42 14.10
N LEU A 96 22.81 -13.36 13.29
CA LEU A 96 21.70 -12.90 12.47
C LEU A 96 22.17 -12.55 11.06
N VAL A 97 21.44 -13.02 10.06
CA VAL A 97 21.46 -12.42 8.71
C VAL A 97 20.19 -11.60 8.51
N GLN A 98 20.34 -10.42 7.94
CA GLN A 98 19.25 -9.55 7.54
C GLN A 98 19.23 -9.45 6.00
N SER A 99 18.03 -9.39 5.42
CA SER A 99 17.81 -9.05 4.01
C SER A 99 16.42 -8.42 3.88
N LEU A 100 16.35 -7.10 3.72
CA LEU A 100 15.07 -6.37 3.75
C LEU A 100 14.64 -5.72 2.43
N GLU A 101 15.57 -5.49 1.49
CA GLU A 101 15.39 -4.65 0.29
C GLU A 101 16.05 -5.32 -0.95
N VAL A 102 15.93 -6.64 -1.09
CA VAL A 102 16.70 -7.40 -2.10
C VAL A 102 15.87 -8.43 -2.84
N ALA A 103 15.09 -9.21 -2.11
CA ALA A 103 14.49 -10.43 -2.63
C ALA A 103 13.54 -10.18 -3.81
N GLU A 104 12.89 -9.02 -3.82
CA GLU A 104 12.00 -8.53 -4.88
C GLU A 104 12.73 -8.08 -6.16
N HIS A 105 14.02 -7.78 -6.08
CA HIS A 105 14.86 -7.35 -7.20
C HIS A 105 15.58 -8.53 -7.89
N LEU A 106 15.60 -9.69 -7.25
CA LEU A 106 16.18 -10.91 -7.82
C LEU A 106 15.16 -11.60 -8.72
N ASP A 107 15.58 -12.04 -9.90
CA ASP A 107 14.75 -12.91 -10.75
C ASP A 107 14.31 -14.16 -9.97
N GLU A 108 13.08 -14.60 -10.16
CA GLU A 108 12.47 -15.74 -9.45
C GLU A 108 13.37 -17.01 -9.50
N ALA A 109 14.09 -17.22 -10.60
CA ALA A 109 15.02 -18.34 -10.75
C ALA A 109 16.16 -18.34 -9.71
N HIS A 110 16.51 -17.18 -9.16
CA HIS A 110 17.54 -17.02 -8.13
C HIS A 110 16.98 -17.09 -6.70
N ALA A 111 15.66 -17.05 -6.49
CA ALA A 111 15.06 -16.98 -5.16
C ALA A 111 15.46 -18.17 -4.27
N LYS A 112 15.45 -19.40 -4.82
CA LYS A 112 15.84 -20.60 -4.07
C LYS A 112 17.31 -20.58 -3.67
N ASP A 113 18.21 -20.20 -4.59
CA ASP A 113 19.64 -20.09 -4.29
C ASP A 113 19.91 -18.96 -3.29
N PHE A 114 19.18 -17.85 -3.40
CA PHE A 114 19.27 -16.74 -2.45
C PHE A 114 18.91 -17.17 -1.03
N VAL A 115 17.78 -17.87 -0.84
CA VAL A 115 17.39 -18.42 0.47
C VAL A 115 18.47 -19.38 1.00
N ARG A 116 18.98 -20.29 0.15
CA ARG A 116 20.10 -21.18 0.53
C ARG A 116 21.32 -20.39 1.03
N LYS A 117 21.66 -19.28 0.38
CA LYS A 117 22.79 -18.43 0.77
C LYS A 117 22.54 -17.71 2.09
N LEU A 118 21.33 -17.19 2.33
CA LEU A 118 20.98 -16.56 3.61
C LEU A 118 21.08 -17.56 4.78
N VAL A 119 20.46 -18.73 4.66
CA VAL A 119 20.45 -19.74 5.75
C VAL A 119 21.84 -20.36 6.02
N ALA A 120 22.79 -20.19 5.11
CA ALA A 120 24.19 -20.59 5.31
C ALA A 120 24.99 -19.56 6.13
N LEU A 121 24.53 -18.31 6.23
CA LEU A 121 25.23 -17.23 6.92
C LEU A 121 24.97 -17.22 8.42
N ALA A 122 23.72 -17.47 8.84
CA ALA A 122 23.29 -17.38 10.23
C ALA A 122 22.08 -18.28 10.49
N PRO A 123 21.89 -18.73 11.75
CA PRO A 123 20.81 -19.64 12.12
C PRO A 123 19.45 -18.92 12.32
N VAL A 124 19.45 -17.59 12.24
CA VAL A 124 18.27 -16.72 12.25
C VAL A 124 18.37 -15.72 11.09
N VAL A 125 17.25 -15.50 10.40
CA VAL A 125 17.11 -14.59 9.26
C VAL A 125 16.02 -13.56 9.58
N LEU A 126 16.35 -12.27 9.51
CA LEU A 126 15.38 -11.18 9.46
C LEU A 126 15.13 -10.84 7.99
N PHE A 127 13.91 -11.07 7.53
CA PHE A 127 13.59 -11.08 6.11
C PHE A 127 12.44 -10.13 5.78
N SER A 128 12.55 -9.45 4.63
CA SER A 128 11.46 -8.74 3.98
C SER A 128 11.62 -8.89 2.47
N ALA A 129 10.48 -8.96 1.79
CA ALA A 129 10.38 -8.99 0.34
C ALA A 129 9.03 -8.39 -0.06
N ALA A 130 9.02 -7.54 -1.09
CA ALA A 130 7.79 -6.92 -1.57
C ALA A 130 6.71 -7.93 -1.97
N VAL A 131 5.47 -7.68 -1.53
CA VAL A 131 4.27 -8.39 -2.00
C VAL A 131 3.82 -7.89 -3.39
N PRO A 132 3.03 -8.67 -4.14
CA PRO A 132 2.54 -8.26 -5.46
C PRO A 132 1.85 -6.90 -5.44
N TYR A 133 2.21 -6.07 -6.41
CA TYR A 133 1.77 -4.71 -6.60
C TYR A 133 2.18 -3.74 -5.50
N GLN A 134 3.12 -4.08 -4.61
CA GLN A 134 3.68 -3.14 -3.63
C GLN A 134 4.37 -1.94 -4.30
N LEU A 135 4.78 -2.11 -5.57
CA LEU A 135 5.50 -1.13 -6.37
C LEU A 135 6.87 -0.79 -5.77
N GLY A 136 7.73 -0.29 -6.63
CA GLY A 136 9.09 0.10 -6.31
C GLY A 136 9.94 0.01 -7.57
N THR A 137 11.18 0.45 -7.48
CA THR A 137 12.06 0.52 -8.64
C THR A 137 12.61 -0.86 -8.95
N ASN A 138 12.38 -1.38 -10.16
CA ASN A 138 12.91 -2.68 -10.60
C ASN A 138 12.50 -3.87 -9.72
N HIS A 139 11.25 -3.89 -9.23
CA HIS A 139 10.70 -5.11 -8.64
C HIS A 139 10.36 -6.09 -9.76
N VAL A 140 11.03 -7.25 -9.76
CA VAL A 140 10.86 -8.29 -10.77
C VAL A 140 10.31 -9.60 -10.19
N ASN A 141 10.34 -9.76 -8.86
CA ASN A 141 9.90 -10.95 -8.16
C ASN A 141 9.11 -10.60 -6.88
N GLU A 142 8.02 -9.86 -7.04
CA GLU A 142 7.09 -9.60 -5.94
C GLU A 142 6.28 -10.87 -5.64
N GLN A 143 6.39 -11.39 -4.41
CA GLN A 143 5.82 -12.68 -4.02
C GLN A 143 5.10 -12.57 -2.68
N LEU A 144 4.01 -13.32 -2.49
CA LEU A 144 3.35 -13.39 -1.18
C LEU A 144 4.22 -14.15 -0.18
N LEU A 145 4.14 -13.81 1.10
CA LEU A 145 4.94 -14.45 2.16
C LEU A 145 4.92 -16.00 2.14
N PRO A 146 3.80 -16.70 1.87
CA PRO A 146 3.80 -18.17 1.77
C PRO A 146 4.80 -18.74 0.75
N TYR A 147 5.11 -18.02 -0.32
CA TYR A 147 6.14 -18.42 -1.28
C TYR A 147 7.51 -18.53 -0.60
N TRP A 148 7.92 -17.46 0.10
CA TRP A 148 9.19 -17.41 0.83
C TRP A 148 9.23 -18.42 1.97
N VAL A 149 8.12 -18.57 2.72
CA VAL A 149 7.99 -19.57 3.79
C VAL A 149 8.26 -20.98 3.26
N ASN A 150 7.72 -21.33 2.09
CA ASN A 150 7.95 -22.63 1.48
C ASN A 150 9.43 -22.85 1.10
N LEU A 151 10.14 -21.81 0.64
CA LEU A 151 11.57 -21.90 0.35
C LEU A 151 12.40 -22.06 1.63
N PHE A 152 12.15 -21.26 2.68
CA PHE A 152 12.85 -21.40 3.96
C PHE A 152 12.61 -22.77 4.61
N LYS A 153 11.38 -23.30 4.50
CA LYS A 153 11.02 -24.60 5.05
C LYS A 153 11.83 -25.76 4.46
N THR A 154 12.35 -25.64 3.23
CA THR A 154 13.23 -26.70 2.66
C THR A 154 14.59 -26.79 3.36
N HIS A 155 14.91 -25.84 4.23
CA HIS A 155 16.17 -25.76 4.98
C HIS A 155 15.98 -25.89 6.49
N ASP A 156 14.83 -26.36 6.97
CA ASP A 156 14.43 -26.39 8.40
C ASP A 156 14.27 -25.00 9.03
N TYR A 157 13.99 -23.96 8.24
CA TYR A 157 13.69 -22.63 8.77
C TYR A 157 12.18 -22.39 8.81
N HIS A 158 11.70 -21.96 9.97
CA HIS A 158 10.28 -21.77 10.24
C HIS A 158 9.96 -20.29 10.43
N LEU A 159 8.79 -19.88 9.95
CA LEU A 159 8.29 -18.52 10.07
C LEU A 159 8.01 -18.17 11.54
N ILE A 160 8.42 -16.98 11.93
CA ILE A 160 8.13 -16.34 13.22
C ILE A 160 7.64 -14.92 12.94
N ASP A 161 6.33 -14.74 12.91
CA ASP A 161 5.69 -13.45 12.62
C ASP A 161 5.32 -12.71 13.90
N CYS A 162 6.36 -12.21 14.58
CA CYS A 162 6.21 -11.48 15.84
C CYS A 162 6.51 -9.99 15.72
N VAL A 163 7.12 -9.54 14.62
CA VAL A 163 7.47 -8.13 14.40
C VAL A 163 6.27 -7.37 13.83
N ARG A 164 5.64 -7.85 12.74
CA ARG A 164 4.52 -7.15 12.09
C ARG A 164 3.38 -6.80 13.05
N PRO A 165 2.91 -7.71 13.94
CA PRO A 165 1.85 -7.35 14.89
C PRO A 165 2.21 -6.19 15.83
N GLN A 166 3.49 -5.97 16.11
CA GLN A 166 3.95 -4.89 17.00
C GLN A 166 4.09 -3.55 16.26
N VAL A 167 4.36 -3.57 14.96
CA VAL A 167 4.58 -2.36 14.16
C VAL A 167 3.44 -2.03 13.20
N TRP A 168 2.41 -2.86 13.07
CA TRP A 168 1.35 -2.74 12.05
C TRP A 168 0.73 -1.35 11.95
N SER A 169 0.47 -0.70 13.09
CA SER A 169 -0.11 0.65 13.14
C SER A 169 0.89 1.74 13.56
N ASN A 170 2.19 1.43 13.58
CA ASN A 170 3.23 2.36 13.97
C ASN A 170 3.75 3.15 12.75
N ASN A 171 3.35 4.42 12.66
CA ASN A 171 3.72 5.30 11.55
C ASN A 171 5.20 5.73 11.54
N ASP A 172 5.96 5.44 12.60
CA ASP A 172 7.42 5.63 12.61
C ASP A 172 8.15 4.55 11.79
N VAL A 173 7.44 3.49 11.39
CA VAL A 173 7.94 2.41 10.54
C VAL A 173 7.31 2.52 9.16
N GLU A 174 8.14 2.53 8.11
CA GLU A 174 7.67 2.57 6.72
C GLU A 174 6.73 1.39 6.43
N VAL A 175 5.70 1.65 5.63
CA VAL A 175 4.64 0.66 5.36
C VAL A 175 5.19 -0.62 4.72
N CYS A 176 6.26 -0.53 3.93
CA CYS A 176 6.93 -1.69 3.34
C CYS A 176 7.46 -2.65 4.42
N TYR A 177 8.06 -2.14 5.49
CA TYR A 177 8.52 -2.98 6.60
C TYR A 177 7.35 -3.48 7.45
N ARG A 178 6.37 -2.62 7.76
CA ARG A 178 5.16 -3.03 8.51
C ARG A 178 4.44 -4.21 7.83
N GLN A 179 4.43 -4.21 6.50
CA GLN A 179 3.85 -5.27 5.69
C GLN A 179 4.69 -6.56 5.68
N ASN A 180 6.00 -6.47 5.49
CA ASN A 180 6.81 -7.60 5.03
C ASN A 180 7.78 -8.17 6.04
N ILE A 181 8.12 -7.44 7.10
CA ILE A 181 9.24 -7.85 7.97
C ILE A 181 8.87 -9.04 8.86
N VAL A 182 9.59 -10.14 8.70
CA VAL A 182 9.37 -11.38 9.44
C VAL A 182 10.70 -12.03 9.83
N ILE A 183 10.64 -12.98 10.76
CA ILE A 183 11.82 -13.75 11.17
C ILE A 183 11.67 -15.18 10.66
N PHE A 184 12.77 -15.77 10.21
CA PHE A 184 12.91 -17.20 10.01
C PHE A 184 14.02 -17.72 10.90
N ALA A 185 13.80 -18.85 11.58
CA ALA A 185 14.84 -19.49 12.39
C ALA A 185 14.75 -21.01 12.27
N ASN A 186 15.89 -21.68 12.43
CA ASN A 186 15.91 -23.13 12.43
C ASN A 186 15.34 -23.74 13.73
N THR A 187 14.96 -25.01 13.70
CA THR A 187 14.35 -25.70 14.85
C THR A 187 15.25 -25.62 16.09
N GLU A 188 16.55 -25.81 15.93
CA GLU A 188 17.52 -25.76 17.02
C GLU A 188 17.55 -24.41 17.74
N GLN A 189 17.53 -23.29 17.01
CA GLN A 189 17.50 -21.95 17.61
C GLN A 189 16.16 -21.65 18.28
N ILE A 190 15.06 -22.09 17.67
CA ILE A 190 13.72 -21.94 18.25
C ILE A 190 13.66 -22.64 19.61
N GLU A 191 14.19 -23.86 19.72
CA GLU A 191 14.18 -24.62 20.98
C GLU A 191 15.13 -24.06 22.05
N LYS A 192 16.29 -23.52 21.65
CA LYS A 192 17.28 -22.96 22.58
C LYS A 192 16.88 -21.61 23.17
N ASN A 193 16.08 -20.80 22.47
CA ASN A 193 15.69 -19.46 22.90
C ASN A 193 14.21 -19.42 23.30
N ASN A 194 13.92 -19.36 24.61
CA ASN A 194 12.55 -19.33 25.14
C ASN A 194 11.69 -18.17 24.61
N LYS A 195 12.27 -16.98 24.38
CA LYS A 195 11.51 -15.84 23.81
C LYS A 195 11.15 -16.13 22.36
N LEU A 196 12.10 -16.66 21.60
CA LEU A 196 11.90 -17.05 20.20
C LEU A 196 10.89 -18.19 20.08
N LYS A 197 10.96 -19.21 20.95
CA LYS A 197 9.96 -20.28 21.06
C LYS A 197 8.57 -19.72 21.31
N SER A 198 8.44 -18.81 22.27
CA SER A 198 7.14 -18.19 22.58
C SER A 198 6.60 -17.38 21.40
N ALA A 199 7.46 -16.68 20.66
CA ALA A 199 7.08 -15.94 19.46
C ALA A 199 6.65 -16.89 18.33
N PHE A 200 7.38 -17.99 18.13
CA PHE A 200 7.01 -19.04 17.18
C PHE A 200 5.65 -19.65 17.51
N ASP A 201 5.40 -20.02 18.77
CA ASP A 201 4.12 -20.63 19.19
C ASP A 201 2.92 -19.67 19.07
N LYS A 202 3.17 -18.36 19.06
CA LYS A 202 2.15 -17.32 18.87
C LYS A 202 2.01 -16.86 17.42
N THR A 203 2.84 -17.36 16.51
CA THR A 203 2.79 -16.96 15.10
C THR A 203 1.47 -17.37 14.49
N ASN A 204 0.70 -16.38 14.03
CA ASN A 204 -0.59 -16.62 13.38
C ASN A 204 -0.38 -16.83 11.87
N MET A 205 -0.47 -18.09 11.44
CA MET A 205 -0.28 -18.46 10.03
C MET A 205 -1.34 -17.86 9.09
N ASP A 206 -2.53 -17.51 9.59
CA ASP A 206 -3.56 -16.87 8.77
C ASP A 206 -3.17 -15.44 8.35
N MET A 207 -2.21 -14.82 9.06
CA MET A 207 -1.72 -13.47 8.76
C MET A 207 -0.74 -13.45 7.58
N MET A 208 -0.27 -14.59 7.08
CA MET A 208 0.81 -14.62 6.07
C MET A 208 0.44 -13.86 4.79
N SER A 209 -0.81 -13.98 4.36
CA SER A 209 -1.29 -13.38 3.10
C SER A 209 -2.04 -12.07 3.31
N MET A 210 -2.00 -11.49 4.52
CA MET A 210 -2.62 -10.18 4.75
C MET A 210 -1.84 -9.07 4.06
N ILE A 211 -2.58 -8.13 3.47
CA ILE A 211 -2.03 -6.91 2.85
C ILE A 211 -2.45 -5.70 3.67
N HIS A 212 -1.49 -4.83 3.95
CA HIS A 212 -1.65 -3.63 4.74
C HIS A 212 -2.56 -2.64 3.99
N PRO A 213 -3.58 -2.05 4.63
CA PRO A 213 -4.50 -1.11 3.98
C PRO A 213 -3.80 0.07 3.32
N GLU A 214 -2.76 0.64 3.94
CA GLU A 214 -1.99 1.75 3.34
C GLU A 214 -1.26 1.36 2.04
N LEU A 215 -1.06 0.06 1.77
CA LEU A 215 -0.61 -0.38 0.46
C LEU A 215 -1.76 -0.39 -0.54
N TYR A 216 -2.85 -1.13 -0.32
CA TYR A 216 -3.83 -1.30 -1.39
C TYR A 216 -4.86 -0.15 -1.49
N MET A 217 -5.17 0.59 -0.42
CA MET A 217 -6.24 1.60 -0.41
C MET A 217 -5.97 2.76 -1.38
N PRO A 218 -4.78 3.37 -1.46
CA PRO A 218 -4.50 4.41 -2.45
C PRO A 218 -4.71 3.94 -3.90
N ARG A 219 -4.45 2.65 -4.17
CA ARG A 219 -4.62 2.03 -5.49
C ARG A 219 -6.10 1.83 -5.83
N ILE A 220 -6.89 1.34 -4.88
CA ILE A 220 -8.34 1.24 -5.02
C ILE A 220 -8.93 2.63 -5.27
N ASN A 221 -8.55 3.63 -4.47
CA ASN A 221 -9.04 5.01 -4.64
C ASN A 221 -8.67 5.57 -6.01
N ARG A 222 -7.44 5.34 -6.49
CA ARG A 222 -7.02 5.75 -7.84
C ARG A 222 -7.86 5.08 -8.93
N LEU A 223 -8.14 3.79 -8.80
CA LEU A 223 -8.98 3.05 -9.75
C LEU A 223 -10.41 3.60 -9.77
N ILE A 224 -11.00 3.85 -8.60
CA ILE A 224 -12.33 4.45 -8.45
C ILE A 224 -12.37 5.82 -9.13
N ASN A 225 -11.42 6.71 -8.81
CA ASN A 225 -11.37 8.05 -9.36
C ASN A 225 -11.20 8.05 -10.88
N THR A 226 -10.24 7.27 -11.40
CA THR A 226 -10.00 7.16 -12.84
C THR A 226 -11.22 6.59 -13.57
N SER A 227 -11.90 5.61 -12.97
CA SER A 227 -13.11 5.01 -13.55
C SER A 227 -14.28 6.00 -13.54
N PHE A 228 -14.39 6.83 -12.50
CA PHE A 228 -15.42 7.87 -12.42
C PHE A 228 -15.19 8.97 -13.46
N GLU A 229 -13.95 9.44 -13.62
CA GLU A 229 -13.57 10.39 -14.67
C GLU A 229 -13.89 9.81 -16.06
N ALA A 230 -13.52 8.55 -16.32
CA ALA A 230 -13.84 7.87 -17.58
C ALA A 230 -15.36 7.80 -17.83
N ALA A 231 -16.15 7.47 -16.80
CA ALA A 231 -17.60 7.45 -16.88
C ALA A 231 -18.17 8.83 -17.24
N GLN A 232 -17.66 9.91 -16.62
CA GLN A 232 -18.06 11.29 -16.94
C GLN A 232 -17.69 11.68 -18.37
N HIS A 233 -16.51 11.30 -18.86
CA HIS A 233 -16.10 11.56 -20.25
C HIS A 233 -17.00 10.84 -21.25
N LEU A 234 -17.30 9.57 -21.02
CA LEU A 234 -18.18 8.76 -21.88
C LEU A 234 -19.61 9.29 -21.87
N HIS A 235 -20.13 9.69 -20.71
CA HIS A 235 -21.43 10.33 -20.56
C HIS A 235 -21.50 11.61 -21.39
N LYS A 236 -20.53 12.52 -21.25
CA LYS A 236 -20.46 13.76 -22.04
C LYS A 236 -20.36 13.49 -23.55
N ALA A 237 -19.71 12.40 -23.95
CA ALA A 237 -19.60 11.98 -25.35
C ALA A 237 -20.87 11.29 -25.89
N GLY A 238 -21.93 11.13 -25.08
CA GLY A 238 -23.17 10.47 -25.47
C GLY A 238 -23.09 8.94 -25.53
N GLN A 239 -21.99 8.33 -25.05
CA GLN A 239 -21.83 6.88 -24.97
C GLN A 239 -22.54 6.33 -23.72
N LEU A 240 -23.86 6.53 -23.66
CA LEU A 240 -24.66 6.37 -22.44
C LEU A 240 -24.63 4.93 -21.91
N GLN A 241 -24.65 3.91 -22.78
CA GLN A 241 -24.67 2.51 -22.33
C GLN A 241 -23.37 2.11 -21.62
N VAL A 242 -22.22 2.61 -22.09
CA VAL A 242 -20.91 2.30 -21.49
C VAL A 242 -20.74 3.07 -20.17
N ALA A 243 -21.13 4.35 -20.15
CA ALA A 243 -21.09 5.16 -18.93
C ALA A 243 -22.03 4.61 -17.83
N GLU A 244 -23.21 4.10 -18.19
CA GLU A 244 -24.15 3.42 -17.28
C GLU A 244 -23.49 2.23 -16.58
N VAL A 245 -22.78 1.37 -17.34
CA VAL A 245 -22.08 0.22 -16.76
C VAL A 245 -21.02 0.67 -15.75
N LEU A 246 -20.26 1.71 -16.05
CA LEU A 246 -19.25 2.25 -15.15
C LEU A 246 -19.86 2.86 -13.88
N TYR A 247 -20.89 3.71 -14.00
CA TYR A 247 -21.55 4.29 -12.82
C TYR A 247 -22.16 3.21 -11.93
N ARG A 248 -22.86 2.21 -12.50
CA ARG A 248 -23.40 1.10 -11.71
C ARG A 248 -22.31 0.28 -11.03
N THR A 249 -21.16 0.11 -11.68
CA THR A 249 -20.01 -0.60 -11.11
C THR A 249 -19.46 0.16 -9.93
N LEU A 250 -19.23 1.47 -10.07
CA LEU A 250 -18.76 2.34 -9.00
C LEU A 250 -19.72 2.38 -7.80
N LEU A 251 -21.03 2.43 -8.05
CA LEU A 251 -22.06 2.41 -7.00
C LEU A 251 -22.16 1.06 -6.28
N ASN A 252 -21.81 -0.05 -6.95
CA ASN A 252 -21.68 -1.34 -6.27
C ASN A 252 -20.46 -1.36 -5.33
N PHE A 253 -19.38 -0.65 -5.67
CA PHE A 253 -18.20 -0.53 -4.80
C PHE A 253 -18.42 0.42 -3.63
N ASN A 254 -19.01 1.59 -3.89
CA ASN A 254 -19.38 2.55 -2.85
C ASN A 254 -20.81 3.08 -3.07
N PRO A 255 -21.81 2.51 -2.39
CA PRO A 255 -23.21 2.93 -2.53
C PRO A 255 -23.52 4.26 -1.85
N HIS A 256 -22.56 4.88 -1.15
CA HIS A 256 -22.72 6.15 -0.45
C HIS A 256 -22.12 7.34 -1.20
N GLU A 257 -21.58 7.15 -2.41
CA GLU A 257 -21.04 8.25 -3.22
C GLU A 257 -22.14 9.06 -3.91
N ALA A 258 -22.53 10.19 -3.29
CA ALA A 258 -23.60 11.05 -3.78
C ALA A 258 -23.34 11.57 -5.20
N ASN A 259 -22.10 11.97 -5.51
CA ASN A 259 -21.74 12.49 -6.82
C ASN A 259 -21.88 11.46 -7.95
N ILE A 260 -21.65 10.18 -7.66
CA ILE A 260 -21.82 9.10 -8.63
C ILE A 260 -23.32 8.83 -8.85
N TRP A 261 -24.12 8.83 -7.78
CA TRP A 261 -25.58 8.75 -7.88
C TRP A 261 -26.19 9.90 -8.68
N ASP A 262 -25.70 11.12 -8.48
CA ASP A 262 -26.15 12.30 -9.22
C ASP A 262 -25.82 12.19 -10.70
N CYS A 263 -24.57 11.83 -11.04
CA CYS A 263 -24.16 11.61 -12.43
C CYS A 263 -24.94 10.48 -13.12
N HIS A 264 -25.19 9.38 -12.42
CA HIS A 264 -26.01 8.27 -12.91
C HIS A 264 -27.47 8.72 -13.16
N GLY A 265 -28.01 9.53 -12.25
CA GLY A 265 -29.36 10.09 -12.40
C GLY A 265 -29.49 11.04 -13.60
N GLN A 266 -28.50 11.92 -13.79
CA GLN A 266 -28.42 12.79 -14.96
C GLN A 266 -28.30 11.97 -16.27
N LEU A 267 -27.48 10.92 -16.29
CA LEU A 267 -27.35 10.02 -17.44
C LEU A 267 -28.68 9.34 -17.77
N ALA A 268 -29.36 8.81 -16.75
CA ALA A 268 -30.66 8.17 -16.94
C ALA A 268 -31.71 9.15 -17.47
N ALA A 269 -31.69 10.41 -17.00
CA ALA A 269 -32.57 11.47 -17.52
C ALA A 269 -32.24 11.78 -18.99
N GLN A 270 -30.96 11.86 -19.37
CA GLN A 270 -30.54 12.04 -20.76
C GLN A 270 -30.98 10.87 -21.66
N ALA A 271 -30.99 9.65 -21.12
CA ALA A 271 -31.50 8.46 -21.81
C ALA A 271 -33.04 8.37 -21.84
N GLY A 272 -33.77 9.30 -21.21
CA GLY A 272 -35.23 9.30 -21.11
C GLY A 272 -35.80 8.35 -20.05
N ASN A 273 -34.95 7.72 -19.24
CA ASN A 273 -35.34 6.77 -18.20
C ASN A 273 -35.62 7.49 -16.88
N TYR A 274 -36.69 8.29 -16.84
CA TYR A 274 -36.97 9.19 -15.71
C TYR A 274 -37.23 8.48 -14.37
N ASP A 275 -37.71 7.24 -14.37
CA ASP A 275 -37.87 6.45 -13.13
C ASP A 275 -36.52 6.09 -12.49
N VAL A 276 -35.53 5.72 -13.31
CA VAL A 276 -34.17 5.44 -12.84
C VAL A 276 -33.49 6.73 -12.41
N ALA A 277 -33.69 7.80 -13.17
CA ALA A 277 -33.16 9.13 -12.86
C ALA A 277 -33.63 9.60 -11.47
N LEU A 278 -34.93 9.56 -11.19
CA LEU A 278 -35.47 9.93 -9.88
C LEU A 278 -34.89 9.09 -8.76
N LYS A 279 -34.87 7.76 -8.89
CA LYS A 279 -34.32 6.86 -7.85
C LYS A 279 -32.87 7.21 -7.53
N SER A 280 -32.08 7.50 -8.57
CA SER A 280 -30.66 7.82 -8.42
C SER A 280 -30.44 9.19 -7.79
N LEU A 281 -31.18 10.21 -8.22
CA LEU A 281 -31.07 11.56 -7.68
C LEU A 281 -31.59 11.66 -6.24
N ILE A 282 -32.62 10.90 -5.89
CA ILE A 282 -33.07 10.77 -4.50
C ILE A 282 -31.94 10.16 -3.66
N LYS A 283 -31.24 9.13 -4.14
CA LYS A 283 -30.10 8.55 -3.45
C LYS A 283 -28.95 9.54 -3.28
N ALA A 284 -28.66 10.37 -4.28
CA ALA A 284 -27.67 11.44 -4.17
C ALA A 284 -28.02 12.40 -3.02
N VAL A 285 -29.27 12.89 -2.98
CA VAL A 285 -29.76 13.78 -1.93
C VAL A 285 -29.81 13.10 -0.56
N GLU A 286 -30.12 11.81 -0.47
CA GLU A 286 -30.08 11.05 0.79
C GLU A 286 -28.64 10.92 1.34
N CYS A 287 -27.64 10.78 0.45
CA CYS A 287 -26.24 10.67 0.84
C CYS A 287 -25.65 12.04 1.23
N GLU A 288 -25.94 13.09 0.44
CA GLU A 288 -25.44 14.46 0.68
C GLU A 288 -26.59 15.48 0.56
N PRO A 289 -27.39 15.68 1.63
CA PRO A 289 -28.59 16.51 1.56
C PRO A 289 -28.34 18.01 1.43
N GLU A 290 -27.11 18.47 1.64
CA GLU A 290 -26.75 19.90 1.66
C GLU A 290 -26.00 20.34 0.39
N VAL A 291 -26.04 19.53 -0.69
CA VAL A 291 -25.47 19.88 -2.00
C VAL A 291 -26.55 20.42 -2.92
N ALA A 292 -26.46 21.70 -3.28
CA ALA A 292 -27.48 22.41 -4.07
C ALA A 292 -27.70 21.79 -5.46
N SER A 293 -26.64 21.33 -6.13
CA SER A 293 -26.72 20.75 -7.47
C SER A 293 -27.54 19.45 -7.51
N HIS A 294 -27.47 18.60 -6.49
CA HIS A 294 -28.26 17.37 -6.42
C HIS A 294 -29.77 17.67 -6.34
N HIS A 295 -30.17 18.65 -5.53
CA HIS A 295 -31.55 19.12 -5.45
C HIS A 295 -32.02 19.78 -6.76
N PHE A 296 -31.15 20.55 -7.41
CA PHE A 296 -31.45 21.15 -8.71
C PHE A 296 -31.70 20.07 -9.77
N ASN A 297 -30.82 19.07 -9.88
CA ASN A 297 -30.96 17.97 -10.83
C ASN A 297 -32.22 17.14 -10.57
N LEU A 298 -32.54 16.86 -9.31
CA LEU A 298 -33.79 16.20 -8.91
C LEU A 298 -35.02 17.02 -9.36
N GLY A 299 -34.98 18.35 -9.14
CA GLY A 299 -36.03 19.27 -9.59
C GLY A 299 -36.23 19.28 -11.10
N GLN A 300 -35.14 19.21 -11.88
CA GLN A 300 -35.21 19.11 -13.34
C GLN A 300 -35.96 17.85 -13.78
N VAL A 301 -35.65 16.70 -13.20
CA VAL A 301 -36.33 15.43 -13.54
C VAL A 301 -37.81 15.45 -13.14
N TYR A 302 -38.16 15.99 -11.97
CA TYR A 302 -39.57 16.20 -11.61
C TYR A 302 -40.30 17.11 -12.58
N SER A 303 -39.65 18.19 -13.04
CA SER A 303 -40.22 19.10 -14.05
C SER A 303 -40.47 18.38 -15.39
N PHE A 304 -39.54 17.55 -15.87
CA PHE A 304 -39.74 16.75 -17.09
C PHE A 304 -40.91 15.76 -16.95
N ARG A 305 -41.15 15.23 -15.75
CA ARG A 305 -42.31 14.37 -15.44
C ARG A 305 -43.61 15.14 -15.17
N LYS A 306 -43.59 16.48 -15.23
CA LYS A 306 -44.72 17.37 -14.91
C LYS A 306 -45.17 17.27 -13.44
N GLU A 307 -44.31 16.82 -12.55
CA GLU A 307 -44.53 16.78 -11.10
C GLU A 307 -44.12 18.14 -10.49
N ILE A 308 -44.90 19.18 -10.82
CA ILE A 308 -44.53 20.58 -10.61
C ILE A 308 -44.33 20.93 -9.13
N SER A 309 -45.15 20.39 -8.23
CA SER A 309 -45.03 20.64 -6.79
C SER A 309 -43.69 20.16 -6.21
N GLN A 310 -43.24 18.97 -6.63
CA GLN A 310 -41.98 18.36 -6.22
C GLN A 310 -40.79 19.09 -6.85
N ALA A 311 -40.92 19.47 -8.14
CA ALA A 311 -39.91 20.28 -8.83
C ALA A 311 -39.67 21.62 -8.10
N LYS A 312 -40.75 22.33 -7.77
CA LYS A 312 -40.71 23.59 -7.01
C LYS A 312 -39.97 23.44 -5.68
N LYS A 313 -40.36 22.45 -4.87
CA LYS A 313 -39.72 22.18 -3.57
C LYS A 313 -38.21 21.91 -3.72
N SER A 314 -37.83 21.16 -4.75
CA SER A 314 -36.42 20.80 -5.00
C SER A 314 -35.60 22.02 -5.42
N PHE A 315 -36.13 22.86 -6.32
CA PHE A 315 -35.47 24.11 -6.72
C PHE A 315 -35.37 25.13 -5.57
N GLU A 316 -36.41 25.25 -4.75
CA GLU A 316 -36.38 26.11 -3.55
C GLU A 316 -35.33 25.65 -2.54
N LYS A 317 -35.19 24.33 -2.32
CA LYS A 317 -34.12 23.79 -1.47
C LYS A 317 -32.73 24.04 -2.08
N ALA A 318 -32.55 23.87 -3.39
CA ALA A 318 -31.30 24.21 -4.07
C ALA A 318 -30.92 25.69 -3.87
N LEU A 319 -31.89 26.61 -3.99
CA LEU A 319 -31.68 28.05 -3.77
C LEU A 319 -31.50 28.43 -2.29
N THR A 320 -32.06 27.65 -1.38
CA THR A 320 -31.81 27.82 0.06
C THR A 320 -30.36 27.46 0.40
N LEU A 321 -29.84 26.38 -0.20
CA LEU A 321 -28.46 25.92 -0.02
C LEU A 321 -27.45 26.84 -0.74
N GLN A 322 -27.79 27.29 -1.95
CA GLN A 322 -26.98 28.20 -2.75
C GLN A 322 -27.86 29.30 -3.36
N PRO A 323 -27.96 30.47 -2.70
CA PRO A 323 -28.79 31.58 -3.19
C PRO A 323 -28.36 32.11 -4.56
N ASP A 324 -27.06 32.13 -4.82
CA ASP A 324 -26.48 32.48 -6.12
C ASP A 324 -26.39 31.25 -7.03
N TYR A 325 -27.55 30.76 -7.47
CA TYR A 325 -27.67 29.66 -8.43
C TYR A 325 -28.60 30.05 -9.59
N PRO A 326 -28.10 30.82 -10.59
CA PRO A 326 -28.94 31.43 -11.62
C PRO A 326 -29.82 30.44 -12.40
N THR A 327 -29.30 29.25 -12.71
CA THR A 327 -30.05 28.21 -13.44
C THR A 327 -31.23 27.68 -12.62
N ALA A 328 -31.08 27.54 -11.30
CA ALA A 328 -32.17 27.15 -10.40
C ALA A 328 -33.23 28.26 -10.29
N GLN A 329 -32.83 29.53 -10.23
CA GLN A 329 -33.77 30.67 -10.22
C GLN A 329 -34.60 30.74 -11.50
N GLN A 330 -33.95 30.55 -12.66
CA GLN A 330 -34.62 30.51 -13.96
C GLN A 330 -35.60 29.33 -14.05
N ALA A 331 -35.18 28.14 -13.62
CA ALA A 331 -36.02 26.94 -13.63
C ALA A 331 -37.25 27.11 -12.72
N LEU A 332 -37.07 27.64 -11.50
CA LEU A 332 -38.17 27.92 -10.57
C LEU A 332 -39.15 28.96 -11.13
N SER A 333 -38.65 30.02 -11.76
CA SER A 333 -39.48 31.05 -12.40
C SER A 333 -40.30 30.47 -13.54
N ALA A 334 -39.70 29.62 -14.37
CA ALA A 334 -40.36 29.02 -15.54
C ALA A 334 -41.52 28.09 -15.16
N ILE A 335 -41.44 27.40 -14.01
CA ILE A 335 -42.51 26.49 -13.55
C ILE A 335 -43.59 27.19 -12.71
N THR A 336 -43.33 28.39 -12.20
CA THR A 336 -44.30 29.17 -11.39
C THR A 336 -45.12 30.15 -12.23
N GLN A 337 -44.67 30.47 -13.44
CA GLN A 337 -45.38 31.31 -14.41
C GLN A 337 -46.34 30.55 -15.33
N LYS A 338 -46.36 29.20 -15.26
CA LYS A 338 -47.32 28.32 -15.93
C LYS A 338 -48.40 27.89 -14.95
#